data_AF-A0A8X6LQZ6-F1
#
_entry.id   AF-A0A8X6LQZ6-F1
#
_cell.length_a   1.000
_cell.length_b   1.000
_cell.length_c   1.000
_cell.angle_alpha   90.00
_cell.angle_beta   90.00
_cell.angle_gamma   90.00
#
_symmetry.space_group_name_H-M   'P 1'
#
loop_
_entity.id
_entity.type
_entity.pdbx_description
1 polymer ?
#
loop_
_entity_poly.entity_id
_entity_poly.type
_entity_poly.pdbx_seq_one_letter_code
_entity_poly.pdbx_strand_id
1 'polypeptide(L)'
;MTLYRKKDGGPNVKFYECPETITQFDSVRQWLQKTCKKYIQADPPTAKGLATLVNQLIQFQEDAFGRTVSKPPLTRLPMRCFLDFRPGGSLCHILASVYKFKSEQGWRRFDFQSPSRMDRNVEMFMTIEKTLVQNKCLTLPHIFIMPEVEKQLVPRLKDIIKRHQGTIAENPDDASHLVHPPLPTTDGPEDWVRVVFRRDKSVMLHWWFYPDSYDTWVTAPEIDQEPEAPDPPDGPYEVNARWLLDLDEYNEWMNVDDYEVEMDALGRRRSPRGKYTIEELLAGVDGDKKDKKSGKKRKRSPSPVSEKRKRKGNRNPSIVTKKKSLRGDDESDDLTKDMEEPSPEPSLQEVHIPKNTNNPRSSKDNESQPLKGGTLLELDGNEIDDKVNAIATFSLSVAL
;
A
#
# COMPACT_ATOMS: atom_id res chain seq x y z
N MET A 1 -8.96 -17.41 14.25
CA MET A 1 -7.86 -18.35 13.86
C MET A 1 -6.57 -17.91 14.58
N THR A 2 -5.55 -18.75 14.82
CA THR A 2 -4.26 -18.21 15.30
C THR A 2 -3.43 -17.69 14.12
N LEU A 3 -3.20 -16.37 14.12
CA LEU A 3 -2.51 -15.65 13.06
C LEU A 3 -1.03 -15.48 13.44
N TYR A 4 -0.14 -15.70 12.48
CA TYR A 4 1.31 -15.66 12.70
C TYR A 4 2.02 -14.94 11.54
N ARG A 5 3.12 -14.25 11.85
CA ARG A 5 4.06 -13.72 10.86
C ARG A 5 4.75 -14.87 10.12
N LYS A 6 5.15 -14.62 8.87
CA LYS A 6 6.03 -15.53 8.13
C LYS A 6 7.40 -15.63 8.81
N LYS A 7 8.12 -16.73 8.56
CA LYS A 7 9.46 -16.96 9.13
C LYS A 7 10.55 -16.22 8.35
N ASP A 8 10.24 -15.89 7.11
CA ASP A 8 11.14 -15.43 6.05
C ASP A 8 10.37 -14.49 5.11
N GLY A 9 11.10 -13.77 4.25
CA GLY A 9 10.55 -12.89 3.22
C GLY A 9 10.13 -13.59 1.93
N GLY A 10 9.85 -14.91 1.98
CA GLY A 10 9.43 -15.72 0.83
C GLY A 10 8.04 -15.37 0.29
N PRO A 11 7.59 -16.01 -0.81
CA PRO A 11 6.33 -15.67 -1.46
C PRO A 11 5.09 -16.05 -0.63
N ASN A 12 4.07 -15.19 -0.65
CA ASN A 12 2.72 -15.56 -0.25
C ASN A 12 2.09 -16.45 -1.35
N VAL A 13 2.54 -17.71 -1.47
CA VAL A 13 2.16 -18.63 -2.57
C VAL A 13 0.64 -18.68 -2.78
N LYS A 14 -0.13 -18.83 -1.71
CA LYS A 14 -1.61 -18.84 -1.74
C LYS A 14 -2.20 -17.57 -2.37
N PHE A 15 -1.64 -16.39 -2.10
CA PHE A 15 -2.11 -15.12 -2.67
C PHE A 15 -1.94 -15.11 -4.20
N TYR A 16 -0.82 -15.60 -4.71
CA TYR A 16 -0.54 -15.67 -6.15
C TYR A 16 -1.26 -16.85 -6.85
N GLU A 17 -1.71 -17.86 -6.10
CA GLU A 17 -2.53 -18.96 -6.62
C GLU A 17 -4.05 -18.68 -6.60
N CYS A 18 -4.51 -17.68 -5.84
CA CYS A 18 -5.91 -17.22 -5.85
C CYS A 18 -6.37 -16.82 -7.28
N PRO A 19 -7.51 -17.32 -7.79
CA PRO A 19 -8.02 -16.99 -9.13
C PRO A 19 -8.16 -15.48 -9.40
N GLU A 20 -8.51 -14.72 -8.36
CA GLU A 20 -8.73 -13.27 -8.39
C GLU A 20 -7.40 -12.53 -8.57
N THR A 21 -6.30 -13.04 -8.00
CA THR A 21 -4.94 -12.53 -8.25
C THR A 21 -4.44 -12.94 -9.62
N ILE A 22 -4.69 -14.18 -10.04
CA ILE A 22 -4.35 -14.66 -11.39
C ILE A 22 -5.02 -13.77 -12.45
N THR A 23 -6.27 -13.35 -12.24
CA THR A 23 -6.98 -12.44 -13.15
C THR A 23 -6.32 -11.06 -13.26
N GLN A 24 -5.70 -10.53 -12.19
CA GLN A 24 -4.96 -9.26 -12.28
C GLN A 24 -3.77 -9.32 -13.24
N PHE A 25 -3.12 -10.49 -13.37
CA PHE A 25 -2.03 -10.69 -14.32
C PHE A 25 -2.45 -10.60 -15.80
N ASP A 26 -3.75 -10.59 -16.15
CA ASP A 26 -4.15 -10.38 -17.55
C ASP A 26 -3.86 -8.96 -18.04
N SER A 27 -3.89 -7.96 -17.18
CA SER A 27 -3.50 -6.58 -17.51
C SER A 27 -2.00 -6.49 -17.82
N VAL A 28 -1.19 -7.10 -16.96
CA VAL A 28 0.27 -7.26 -17.09
C VAL A 28 0.63 -8.05 -18.34
N ARG A 29 -0.06 -9.16 -18.61
CA ARG A 29 0.09 -9.99 -19.82
C ARG A 29 -0.17 -9.19 -21.10
N GLN A 30 -1.26 -8.42 -21.13
CA GLN A 30 -1.58 -7.56 -22.27
C GLN A 30 -0.55 -6.45 -22.49
N TRP A 31 0.00 -5.87 -21.42
CA TRP A 31 1.06 -4.89 -21.51
C TRP A 31 2.36 -5.51 -22.05
N LEU A 32 2.76 -6.68 -21.54
CA LEU A 32 3.91 -7.45 -22.04
C LEU A 32 3.75 -7.82 -23.53
N GLN A 33 2.55 -8.20 -23.95
CA GLN A 33 2.24 -8.51 -25.36
C GLN A 33 2.34 -7.29 -26.29
N LYS A 34 2.21 -6.07 -25.77
CA LYS A 34 2.40 -4.81 -26.51
C LYS A 34 3.87 -4.37 -26.49
N THR A 35 4.46 -4.23 -25.31
CA THR A 35 5.79 -3.64 -25.09
C THR A 35 6.94 -4.62 -25.38
N CYS A 36 6.75 -5.91 -25.09
CA CYS A 36 7.83 -6.92 -25.07
C CYS A 36 7.66 -8.01 -26.13
N LYS A 37 6.72 -7.88 -27.08
CA LYS A 37 6.32 -8.91 -28.07
C LYS A 37 7.49 -9.72 -28.63
N LYS A 38 8.56 -9.06 -29.09
CA LYS A 38 9.75 -9.70 -29.70
C LYS A 38 10.44 -10.74 -28.80
N TYR A 39 10.34 -10.60 -27.47
CA TYR A 39 10.94 -11.51 -26.49
C TYR A 39 10.02 -12.66 -26.05
N ILE A 40 8.70 -12.55 -26.31
CA ILE A 40 7.68 -13.51 -25.82
C ILE A 40 6.83 -14.15 -26.92
N GLN A 41 6.93 -13.70 -28.17
CA GLN A 41 6.07 -14.20 -29.27
C GLN A 41 6.23 -15.70 -29.58
N ALA A 42 7.39 -16.30 -29.24
CA ALA A 42 7.65 -17.72 -29.43
C ALA A 42 7.14 -18.61 -28.29
N ASP A 43 6.86 -18.04 -27.12
CA ASP A 43 6.37 -18.71 -25.91
C ASP A 43 5.54 -17.71 -25.07
N PRO A 44 4.29 -17.40 -25.50
CA PRO A 44 3.55 -16.29 -24.91
C PRO A 44 3.08 -16.61 -23.48
N PRO A 45 3.36 -15.74 -22.48
CA PRO A 45 2.97 -15.99 -21.09
C PRO A 45 1.46 -16.08 -20.90
N THR A 46 1.03 -17.02 -20.07
CA THR A 46 -0.33 -17.05 -19.50
C THR A 46 -0.34 -16.32 -18.16
N ALA A 47 -1.50 -15.83 -17.72
CA ALA A 47 -1.64 -15.12 -16.45
C ALA A 47 -1.18 -15.97 -15.25
N LYS A 48 -1.54 -17.26 -15.22
CA LYS A 48 -1.05 -18.23 -14.22
C LYS A 48 0.47 -18.47 -14.32
N GLY A 49 1.02 -18.49 -15.54
CA GLY A 49 2.48 -18.60 -15.74
C GLY A 49 3.25 -17.42 -15.18
N LEU A 50 2.72 -16.19 -15.31
CA LEU A 50 3.29 -15.00 -14.69
C LEU A 50 3.21 -15.06 -13.15
N ALA A 51 2.10 -15.54 -12.59
CA ALA A 51 1.96 -15.74 -11.14
C ALA A 51 2.99 -16.75 -10.58
N THR A 52 3.18 -17.88 -11.25
CA THR A 52 4.23 -18.85 -10.90
C THR A 52 5.63 -18.25 -11.01
N LEU A 53 5.89 -17.43 -12.04
CA LEU A 53 7.17 -16.75 -12.22
C LEU A 53 7.45 -15.71 -11.13
N VAL A 54 6.42 -14.98 -10.65
CA VAL A 54 6.54 -14.06 -9.50
C VAL A 54 6.86 -14.81 -8.22
N ASN A 55 6.18 -15.92 -7.93
CA ASN A 55 6.53 -16.79 -6.81
C ASN A 55 8.00 -17.24 -6.86
N GLN A 56 8.50 -17.64 -8.05
CA GLN A 56 9.90 -18.04 -8.24
C GLN A 56 10.89 -16.88 -8.07
N LEU A 57 10.56 -15.68 -8.57
CA LEU A 57 11.38 -14.48 -8.42
C LEU A 57 11.50 -14.07 -6.95
N ILE A 58 10.39 -14.09 -6.19
CA ILE A 58 10.39 -13.77 -4.76
C ILE A 58 11.17 -14.84 -3.97
N GLN A 59 10.98 -16.14 -4.28
CA GLN A 59 11.74 -17.20 -3.60
C GLN A 59 13.25 -17.07 -3.85
N PHE A 60 13.69 -16.83 -5.10
CA PHE A 60 15.09 -16.56 -5.39
C PHE A 60 15.62 -15.35 -4.60
N GLN A 61 14.78 -14.34 -4.39
CA GLN A 61 15.13 -13.15 -3.60
C GLN A 61 15.35 -13.45 -2.11
N GLU A 62 14.65 -14.45 -1.55
CA GLU A 62 14.91 -14.96 -0.21
C GLU A 62 16.18 -15.81 -0.19
N ASP A 63 16.29 -16.78 -1.09
CA ASP A 63 17.41 -17.73 -1.17
C ASP A 63 18.76 -17.02 -1.44
N ALA A 64 18.75 -15.90 -2.18
CA ALA A 64 19.93 -15.16 -2.60
C ALA A 64 20.19 -13.85 -1.82
N PHE A 65 19.14 -13.15 -1.36
CA PHE A 65 19.24 -11.82 -0.74
C PHE A 65 18.49 -11.71 0.62
N GLY A 66 17.92 -12.79 1.14
CA GLY A 66 17.17 -12.81 2.41
C GLY A 66 18.01 -12.55 3.65
N ARG A 67 17.35 -12.28 4.78
CA ARG A 67 17.95 -11.97 6.09
C ARG A 67 18.98 -12.99 6.59
N THR A 68 18.86 -14.25 6.17
CA THR A 68 19.75 -15.34 6.57
C THR A 68 21.02 -15.44 5.71
N VAL A 69 21.10 -14.71 4.59
CA VAL A 69 22.23 -14.75 3.66
C VAL A 69 23.38 -13.89 4.19
N SER A 70 24.56 -14.49 4.34
CA SER A 70 25.77 -13.77 4.72
C SER A 70 26.33 -12.98 3.52
N LYS A 71 26.37 -11.65 3.65
CA LYS A 71 26.82 -10.70 2.61
C LYS A 71 26.04 -10.83 1.29
N PRO A 72 24.72 -10.54 1.30
CA PRO A 72 23.91 -10.61 0.09
C PRO A 72 24.45 -9.64 -0.98
N PRO A 73 24.54 -10.04 -2.26
CA PRO A 73 25.14 -9.22 -3.31
C PRO A 73 24.25 -8.04 -3.76
N LEU A 74 22.97 -8.01 -3.38
CA LEU A 74 22.00 -6.97 -3.67
C LEU A 74 21.10 -6.70 -2.46
N THR A 75 20.49 -5.51 -2.43
CA THR A 75 19.33 -5.24 -1.56
C THR A 75 18.08 -5.85 -2.18
N ARG A 76 17.12 -6.24 -1.34
CA ARG A 76 15.84 -6.77 -1.76
C ARG A 76 14.97 -5.69 -2.42
N LEU A 77 14.25 -6.09 -3.46
CA LEU A 77 13.22 -5.30 -4.12
C LEU A 77 11.96 -5.32 -3.25
N PRO A 78 11.49 -4.18 -2.72
CA PRO A 78 10.35 -4.12 -1.79
C PRO A 78 9.12 -4.85 -2.31
N MET A 79 8.42 -5.61 -1.45
CA MET A 79 7.32 -6.48 -1.89
C MET A 79 6.21 -5.75 -2.68
N ARG A 80 5.93 -4.49 -2.36
CA ARG A 80 5.05 -3.59 -3.14
C ARG A 80 5.36 -3.58 -4.65
N CYS A 81 6.62 -3.75 -5.06
CA CYS A 81 7.03 -3.80 -6.46
C CYS A 81 6.45 -5.01 -7.23
N PHE A 82 6.12 -6.11 -6.54
CA PHE A 82 5.49 -7.30 -7.11
C PHE A 82 3.95 -7.26 -7.04
N LEU A 83 3.38 -6.24 -6.39
CA LEU A 83 1.93 -6.07 -6.18
C LEU A 83 1.31 -4.96 -7.06
N ASP A 84 2.11 -4.18 -7.78
CA ASP A 84 1.62 -3.18 -8.75
C ASP A 84 1.22 -3.81 -10.09
N PHE A 85 0.01 -4.36 -10.15
CA PHE A 85 -0.58 -4.95 -11.35
C PHE A 85 -0.96 -3.93 -12.44
N ARG A 86 -0.79 -2.61 -12.23
CA ARG A 86 -1.23 -1.61 -13.23
C ARG A 86 -0.47 -1.77 -14.56
N PRO A 87 -1.08 -1.45 -15.72
CA PRO A 87 -0.37 -1.44 -17.00
C PRO A 87 0.80 -0.44 -16.98
N GLY A 88 2.04 -0.93 -17.08
CA GLY A 88 3.26 -0.11 -16.91
C GLY A 88 3.68 0.13 -15.46
N GLY A 89 3.04 -0.53 -14.49
CA GLY A 89 3.46 -0.57 -13.09
C GLY A 89 4.76 -1.38 -12.89
N SER A 90 5.29 -1.39 -11.66
CA SER A 90 6.58 -2.04 -11.36
C SER A 90 6.62 -3.51 -11.77
N LEU A 91 5.53 -4.26 -11.57
CA LEU A 91 5.45 -5.68 -11.95
C LEU A 91 5.57 -5.90 -13.48
N CYS A 92 5.03 -4.98 -14.28
CA CYS A 92 5.20 -4.98 -15.73
C CYS A 92 6.68 -4.84 -16.11
N HIS A 93 7.41 -3.93 -15.46
CA HIS A 93 8.83 -3.68 -15.72
C HIS A 93 9.76 -4.79 -15.19
N ILE A 94 9.43 -5.43 -14.06
CA ILE A 94 10.10 -6.64 -13.56
C ILE A 94 10.01 -7.75 -14.61
N LEU A 95 8.79 -8.11 -15.02
CA LEU A 95 8.57 -9.23 -15.94
C LEU A 95 9.12 -8.95 -17.34
N ALA A 96 9.07 -7.69 -17.82
CA ALA A 96 9.72 -7.29 -19.07
C ALA A 96 11.22 -7.55 -19.05
N SER A 97 11.90 -7.14 -17.98
CA SER A 97 13.35 -7.32 -17.82
C SER A 97 13.71 -8.79 -17.71
N VAL A 98 12.91 -9.58 -17.00
CA VAL A 98 13.07 -11.03 -16.84
C VAL A 98 12.92 -11.78 -18.18
N TYR A 99 11.88 -11.48 -18.98
CA TYR A 99 11.71 -12.09 -20.31
C TYR A 99 12.76 -11.62 -21.33
N LYS A 100 13.14 -10.34 -21.29
CA LYS A 100 14.26 -9.79 -22.07
C LYS A 100 15.55 -10.55 -21.78
N PHE A 101 15.92 -10.65 -20.50
CA PHE A 101 17.15 -11.31 -20.06
C PHE A 101 17.16 -12.81 -20.41
N LYS A 102 16.05 -13.53 -20.20
CA LYS A 102 15.88 -14.93 -20.67
C LYS A 102 16.18 -15.07 -22.17
N SER A 103 15.68 -14.14 -22.98
CA SER A 103 15.89 -14.14 -24.44
C SER A 103 17.34 -13.81 -24.82
N GLU A 104 17.96 -12.84 -24.14
CA GLU A 104 19.32 -12.39 -24.42
C GLU A 104 20.38 -13.40 -23.95
N GLN A 105 20.08 -14.20 -22.91
CA GLN A 105 20.89 -15.35 -22.47
C GLN A 105 20.56 -16.67 -23.23
N GLY A 106 19.64 -16.65 -24.21
CA GLY A 106 19.24 -17.84 -24.99
C GLY A 106 18.55 -18.95 -24.18
N TRP A 107 17.98 -18.64 -23.01
CA TRP A 107 17.44 -19.63 -22.08
C TRP A 107 16.08 -20.20 -22.55
N ARG A 108 16.02 -21.53 -22.73
CA ARG A 108 14.78 -22.25 -23.03
C ARG A 108 13.71 -22.04 -21.93
N ARG A 109 14.09 -22.23 -20.66
CA ARG A 109 13.25 -22.03 -19.48
C ARG A 109 13.93 -21.16 -18.42
N PHE A 110 13.14 -20.52 -17.56
CA PHE A 110 13.61 -20.00 -16.28
C PHE A 110 14.08 -21.15 -15.38
N ASP A 111 15.10 -20.91 -14.57
CA ASP A 111 15.66 -21.89 -13.66
C ASP A 111 16.42 -21.13 -12.57
N PHE A 112 15.77 -20.94 -11.42
CA PHE A 112 16.27 -20.13 -10.30
C PHE A 112 17.04 -20.95 -9.26
N GLN A 113 16.79 -22.27 -9.22
CA GLN A 113 17.38 -23.19 -8.26
C GLN A 113 18.72 -23.79 -8.74
N SER A 114 19.02 -23.69 -10.04
CA SER A 114 20.29 -24.16 -10.60
C SER A 114 21.48 -23.28 -10.15
N PRO A 115 22.46 -23.81 -9.38
CA PRO A 115 23.58 -23.00 -8.89
C PRO A 115 24.46 -22.46 -10.01
N SER A 116 24.54 -23.15 -11.15
CA SER A 116 25.28 -22.69 -12.34
C SER A 116 24.66 -21.48 -13.04
N ARG A 117 23.48 -21.02 -12.60
CA ARG A 117 22.84 -19.77 -13.05
C ARG A 117 22.85 -18.67 -12.00
N MET A 118 23.38 -18.90 -10.80
CA MET A 118 23.31 -17.96 -9.67
C MET A 118 23.72 -16.54 -10.08
N ASP A 119 24.96 -16.36 -10.56
CA ASP A 119 25.51 -15.06 -10.94
C ASP A 119 24.69 -14.36 -12.04
N ARG A 120 24.15 -15.12 -13.00
CA ARG A 120 23.29 -14.61 -14.07
C ARG A 120 21.89 -14.24 -13.57
N ASN A 121 21.35 -14.95 -12.59
CA ASN A 121 20.11 -14.57 -11.93
C ASN A 121 20.33 -13.29 -11.08
N VAL A 122 21.48 -13.13 -10.42
CA VAL A 122 21.84 -11.86 -9.73
C VAL A 122 21.99 -10.69 -10.72
N GLU A 123 22.68 -10.89 -11.84
CA GLU A 123 22.78 -9.90 -12.93
C GLU A 123 21.41 -9.51 -13.52
N MET A 124 20.48 -10.47 -13.59
CA MET A 124 19.09 -10.19 -13.96
C MET A 124 18.40 -9.29 -12.92
N PHE A 125 18.61 -9.51 -11.62
CA PHE A 125 18.07 -8.65 -10.56
C PHE A 125 18.69 -7.24 -10.56
N MET A 126 19.99 -7.09 -10.81
CA MET A 126 20.62 -5.77 -11.08
C MET A 126 19.94 -5.05 -12.26
N THR A 127 19.60 -5.81 -13.30
CA THR A 127 18.91 -5.27 -14.49
C THR A 127 17.46 -4.87 -14.17
N ILE A 128 16.75 -5.64 -13.33
CA ILE A 128 15.40 -5.31 -12.85
C ILE A 128 15.41 -4.02 -12.03
N GLU A 129 16.27 -3.93 -11.00
CA GLU A 129 16.36 -2.77 -10.11
C GLU A 129 16.64 -1.48 -10.90
N LYS A 130 17.66 -1.51 -11.76
CA LYS A 130 17.99 -0.39 -12.66
C LYS A 130 16.81 0.00 -13.56
N THR A 131 16.06 -0.97 -14.06
CA THR A 131 14.85 -0.70 -14.87
C THR A 131 13.74 -0.06 -14.04
N LEU A 132 13.53 -0.51 -12.80
CA LEU A 132 12.53 0.06 -11.90
C LEU A 132 12.83 1.52 -11.55
N VAL A 133 14.09 1.83 -11.22
CA VAL A 133 14.53 3.21 -10.95
C VAL A 133 14.37 4.09 -12.19
N GLN A 134 14.81 3.62 -13.37
CA GLN A 134 14.68 4.37 -14.63
C GLN A 134 13.23 4.69 -15.03
N ASN A 135 12.27 3.83 -14.67
CA ASN A 135 10.84 4.02 -14.97
C ASN A 135 10.06 4.63 -13.79
N LYS A 136 10.74 5.14 -12.75
CA LYS A 136 10.14 5.69 -11.51
C LYS A 136 9.22 4.71 -10.76
N CYS A 137 9.40 3.41 -11.00
CA CYS A 137 8.71 2.31 -10.34
C CYS A 137 9.39 1.87 -9.03
N LEU A 138 10.59 2.37 -8.76
CA LEU A 138 11.30 2.30 -7.48
C LEU A 138 12.00 3.65 -7.27
N THR A 139 11.80 4.28 -6.12
CA THR A 139 12.54 5.48 -5.72
C THR A 139 13.46 5.11 -4.57
N LEU A 140 14.77 5.30 -4.76
CA LEU A 140 15.77 5.08 -3.71
C LEU A 140 15.85 6.33 -2.82
N PRO A 141 15.86 6.20 -1.49
CA PRO A 141 15.86 7.35 -0.59
C PRO A 141 17.05 8.31 -0.74
N HIS A 142 16.76 9.61 -0.68
CA HIS A 142 17.72 10.67 -0.39
C HIS A 142 17.55 11.10 1.08
N ILE A 143 18.57 10.89 1.91
CA ILE A 143 18.46 10.84 3.36
C ILE A 143 19.34 11.91 4.01
N PHE A 144 18.74 12.78 4.82
CA PHE A 144 19.46 13.61 5.77
C PHE A 144 19.52 12.92 7.15
N ILE A 145 20.67 12.96 7.82
CA ILE A 145 20.81 12.43 9.19
C ILE A 145 20.85 13.61 10.16
N MET A 146 19.88 13.66 11.07
CA MET A 146 19.67 14.80 11.96
C MET A 146 20.86 14.98 12.93
N PRO A 147 21.28 16.23 13.25
CA PRO A 147 22.45 16.49 14.09
C PRO A 147 22.41 15.89 15.51
N GLU A 148 21.21 15.58 16.00
CA GLU A 148 20.94 14.99 17.31
C GLU A 148 21.28 13.49 17.37
N VAL A 149 21.46 12.82 16.22
CA VAL A 149 21.84 11.40 16.14
C VAL A 149 23.23 11.21 16.74
N GLU A 150 23.39 10.19 17.59
CA GLU A 150 24.65 9.97 18.30
C GLU A 150 25.84 9.85 17.33
N LYS A 151 26.90 10.63 17.59
CA LYS A 151 28.10 10.72 16.73
C LYS A 151 28.80 9.37 16.49
N GLN A 152 28.61 8.38 17.37
CA GLN A 152 29.13 7.02 17.21
C GLN A 152 28.26 6.17 16.25
N LEU A 153 26.97 6.47 16.14
CA LEU A 153 26.01 5.78 15.27
C LEU A 153 26.02 6.32 13.84
N VAL A 154 26.24 7.62 13.64
CA VAL A 154 26.24 8.28 12.32
C VAL A 154 27.12 7.57 11.27
N PRO A 155 28.36 7.11 11.55
CA PRO A 155 29.16 6.37 10.58
C PRO A 155 28.47 5.08 10.09
N ARG A 156 27.93 4.26 11.00
CA ARG A 156 27.20 3.04 10.65
C ARG A 156 26.00 3.35 9.76
N LEU A 157 25.21 4.38 10.10
CA LEU A 157 24.07 4.79 9.27
C LEU A 157 24.51 5.22 7.86
N LYS A 158 25.59 5.99 7.73
CA LYS A 158 26.11 6.40 6.41
C LYS A 158 26.65 5.23 5.58
N ASP A 159 27.20 4.20 6.22
CA ASP A 159 27.64 2.99 5.54
C ASP A 159 26.45 2.10 5.10
N ILE A 160 25.41 1.99 5.93
CA ILE A 160 24.13 1.34 5.57
C ILE A 160 23.52 2.01 4.33
N ILE A 161 23.30 3.33 4.38
CA ILE A 161 22.67 4.10 3.29
C ILE A 161 23.36 3.81 1.95
N LYS A 162 24.71 3.92 1.91
CA LYS A 162 25.50 3.65 0.70
C LYS A 162 25.40 2.20 0.23
N ARG A 163 25.42 1.23 1.15
CA ARG A 163 25.36 -0.21 0.82
C ARG A 163 24.04 -0.59 0.16
N HIS A 164 22.94 0.03 0.60
CA HIS A 164 21.59 -0.22 0.08
C HIS A 164 21.19 0.78 -1.03
N GLN A 165 22.18 1.43 -1.65
CA GLN A 165 22.03 2.36 -2.79
C GLN A 165 21.20 3.61 -2.50
N GLY A 166 20.92 3.89 -1.22
CA GLY A 166 20.43 5.19 -0.79
C GLY A 166 21.50 6.26 -0.92
N THR A 167 21.07 7.52 -0.98
CA THR A 167 21.95 8.67 -1.11
C THR A 167 21.86 9.57 0.12
N ILE A 168 22.93 10.28 0.44
CA ILE A 168 22.99 11.18 1.61
C ILE A 168 22.78 12.61 1.13
N ALA A 169 21.84 13.33 1.75
CA ALA A 169 21.56 14.74 1.50
C ALA A 169 22.53 15.64 2.28
N GLU A 170 22.84 16.81 1.72
CA GLU A 170 23.67 17.83 2.39
C GLU A 170 22.82 18.76 3.27
N ASN A 171 21.56 19.00 2.88
CA ASN A 171 20.56 19.81 3.59
C ASN A 171 19.31 18.97 3.91
N PRO A 172 18.49 19.36 4.91
CA PRO A 172 17.19 18.73 5.14
C PRO A 172 16.18 19.07 4.04
N ASP A 173 16.21 20.28 3.50
CA ASP A 173 15.22 20.80 2.52
C ASP A 173 15.23 20.04 1.18
N ASP A 174 16.39 19.50 0.80
CA ASP A 174 16.57 18.69 -0.42
C ASP A 174 16.23 17.20 -0.21
N ALA A 175 16.06 16.77 1.05
CA ALA A 175 15.92 15.36 1.40
C ALA A 175 14.51 14.80 1.14
N SER A 176 14.42 13.47 1.04
CA SER A 176 13.15 12.74 1.02
C SER A 176 12.80 12.10 2.37
N HIS A 177 13.81 11.90 3.22
CA HIS A 177 13.68 11.32 4.56
C HIS A 177 14.64 12.04 5.51
N LEU A 178 14.14 12.43 6.68
CA LEU A 178 14.95 12.95 7.80
C LEU A 178 15.11 11.81 8.82
N VAL A 179 16.35 11.50 9.22
CA VAL A 179 16.65 10.40 10.15
C VAL A 179 17.01 10.94 11.53
N HIS A 180 16.09 10.76 12.46
CA HIS A 180 16.14 11.21 13.86
C HIS A 180 16.78 10.14 14.76
N PRO A 181 17.19 10.48 16.01
CA PRO A 181 17.75 9.50 16.95
C PRO A 181 16.84 8.27 17.14
N PRO A 182 17.39 7.07 17.42
CA PRO A 182 16.59 5.90 17.76
C PRO A 182 15.64 6.22 18.92
N LEU A 183 14.37 5.80 18.81
CA LEU A 183 13.46 5.86 19.95
C LEU A 183 13.92 4.85 21.00
N PRO A 184 13.80 5.13 22.31
CA PRO A 184 13.94 4.09 23.33
C PRO A 184 12.95 2.97 23.04
N THR A 185 13.41 1.72 22.99
CA THR A 185 12.56 0.56 22.67
C THR A 185 11.42 0.43 23.69
N THR A 186 10.22 0.83 23.29
CA THR A 186 8.99 0.75 24.10
C THR A 186 8.18 -0.51 23.79
N ASP A 187 8.62 -1.29 22.81
CA ASP A 187 7.90 -2.43 22.29
C ASP A 187 7.95 -3.59 23.27
N GLY A 188 6.76 -3.95 23.77
CA GLY A 188 6.56 -5.15 24.58
C GLY A 188 6.68 -6.43 23.74
N PRO A 189 6.46 -7.61 24.35
CA PRO A 189 6.54 -8.91 23.66
C PRO A 189 5.33 -9.19 22.73
N GLU A 190 4.62 -8.15 22.30
CA GLU A 190 3.36 -8.23 21.55
C GLU A 190 3.62 -7.91 20.08
N ASP A 191 3.33 -8.87 19.19
CA ASP A 191 3.36 -8.65 17.74
C ASP A 191 2.18 -7.74 17.34
N TRP A 192 2.49 -6.52 16.88
CA TRP A 192 1.52 -5.57 16.35
C TRP A 192 1.33 -5.76 14.84
N VAL A 193 0.11 -5.53 14.35
CA VAL A 193 -0.25 -5.62 12.93
C VAL A 193 -1.11 -4.45 12.45
N ARG A 194 -1.12 -4.22 11.13
CA ARG A 194 -2.17 -3.47 10.42
C ARG A 194 -2.66 -4.23 9.18
N VAL A 195 -3.91 -4.00 8.76
CA VAL A 195 -4.41 -4.51 7.47
C VAL A 195 -3.87 -3.59 6.37
N VAL A 196 -3.27 -4.16 5.31
CA VAL A 196 -2.74 -3.38 4.18
C VAL A 196 -3.39 -3.73 2.83
N PHE A 197 -4.13 -4.84 2.76
CA PHE A 197 -4.94 -5.19 1.61
C PHE A 197 -6.09 -6.12 2.02
N ARG A 198 -7.31 -5.86 1.55
CA ARG A 198 -8.49 -6.74 1.74
C ARG A 198 -9.01 -7.22 0.39
N ARG A 199 -9.42 -8.50 0.32
CA ARG A 199 -10.24 -9.04 -0.78
C ARG A 199 -11.16 -10.13 -0.24
N ASP A 200 -12.46 -9.93 -0.39
CA ASP A 200 -13.51 -10.82 0.11
C ASP A 200 -13.31 -11.15 1.60
N LYS A 201 -13.09 -12.43 1.92
CA LYS A 201 -12.89 -12.95 3.29
C LYS A 201 -11.41 -13.09 3.67
N SER A 202 -10.52 -12.44 2.92
CA SER A 202 -9.08 -12.52 3.09
C SER A 202 -8.43 -11.14 3.22
N VAL A 203 -7.38 -11.09 4.03
CA VAL A 203 -6.58 -9.89 4.29
C VAL A 203 -5.09 -10.20 4.20
N MET A 204 -4.33 -9.20 3.76
CA MET A 204 -2.89 -9.14 3.93
C MET A 204 -2.62 -8.36 5.23
N LEU A 205 -1.97 -9.02 6.18
CA LEU A 205 -1.57 -8.43 7.45
C LEU A 205 -0.09 -8.05 7.40
N HIS A 206 0.18 -6.76 7.56
CA HIS A 206 1.51 -6.22 7.76
C HIS A 206 1.90 -6.29 9.23
N TRP A 207 3.18 -6.53 9.51
CA TRP A 207 3.71 -6.75 10.86
C TRP A 207 4.68 -5.63 11.21
N TRP A 208 4.40 -4.88 12.27
CA TRP A 208 5.18 -3.69 12.62
C TRP A 208 6.65 -4.03 12.87
N PHE A 209 7.54 -3.23 12.29
CA PHE A 209 9.00 -3.36 12.26
C PHE A 209 9.53 -4.56 11.45
N TYR A 210 8.75 -5.05 10.48
CA TYR A 210 9.18 -6.00 9.45
C TYR A 210 8.94 -5.40 8.06
N PRO A 211 9.74 -5.72 7.02
CA PRO A 211 9.47 -5.22 5.68
C PRO A 211 8.25 -5.92 5.07
N ASP A 212 7.61 -5.29 4.08
CA ASP A 212 6.42 -5.78 3.35
C ASP A 212 6.52 -7.26 2.89
N SER A 213 7.72 -7.80 2.72
CA SER A 213 7.91 -9.22 2.38
C SER A 213 7.52 -10.20 3.48
N TYR A 214 7.41 -9.78 4.75
CA TYR A 214 6.97 -10.62 5.88
C TYR A 214 5.44 -10.64 6.06
N ASP A 215 4.72 -9.81 5.31
CA ASP A 215 3.25 -9.73 5.35
C ASP A 215 2.58 -11.08 5.13
N THR A 216 1.56 -11.41 5.92
CA THR A 216 0.87 -12.71 5.85
C THR A 216 -0.47 -12.58 5.14
N TRP A 217 -0.66 -13.33 4.04
CA TRP A 217 -1.98 -13.50 3.41
C TRP A 217 -2.80 -14.56 4.16
N VAL A 218 -3.96 -14.17 4.70
CA VAL A 218 -4.82 -15.03 5.51
C VAL A 218 -6.27 -14.97 5.05
N THR A 219 -7.03 -16.06 5.24
CA THR A 219 -8.49 -16.06 5.15
C THR A 219 -9.04 -15.98 6.56
N ALA A 220 -9.56 -14.81 6.91
CA ALA A 220 -9.99 -14.45 8.25
C ALA A 220 -11.26 -13.57 8.13
N PRO A 221 -12.44 -14.16 7.86
CA PRO A 221 -13.70 -13.43 7.77
C PRO A 221 -14.12 -12.74 9.07
N GLU A 222 -13.43 -13.03 10.19
CA GLU A 222 -13.59 -12.32 11.46
C GLU A 222 -12.82 -10.98 11.54
N ILE A 223 -12.00 -10.63 10.53
CA ILE A 223 -11.33 -9.33 10.42
C ILE A 223 -12.15 -8.42 9.51
N ASP A 224 -12.72 -7.36 10.10
CA ASP A 224 -13.57 -6.37 9.42
C ASP A 224 -12.92 -4.99 9.25
N GLN A 225 -11.69 -4.82 9.73
CA GLN A 225 -10.89 -3.63 9.50
C GLN A 225 -10.46 -3.55 8.02
N GLU A 226 -10.83 -2.45 7.35
CA GLU A 226 -10.31 -2.11 6.03
C GLU A 226 -8.86 -1.61 6.11
N PRO A 227 -8.06 -1.73 5.04
CA PRO A 227 -6.74 -1.10 4.99
C PRO A 227 -6.87 0.43 5.02
N GLU A 228 -6.18 1.07 5.96
CA GLU A 228 -6.09 2.53 6.02
C GLU A 228 -5.32 3.04 4.79
N ALA A 229 -5.88 4.05 4.11
CA ALA A 229 -5.13 4.75 3.07
C ALA A 229 -4.07 5.64 3.75
N PRO A 230 -2.79 5.59 3.33
CA PRO A 230 -1.78 6.47 3.89
C PRO A 230 -2.10 7.93 3.55
N ASP A 231 -2.05 8.81 4.56
CA ASP A 231 -2.10 10.25 4.33
C ASP A 231 -0.88 10.65 3.46
N PRO A 232 -1.04 11.52 2.44
CA PRO A 232 0.08 11.94 1.62
C PRO A 232 1.05 12.80 2.46
N PRO A 233 2.37 12.56 2.40
CA PRO A 233 3.33 13.27 3.22
C PRO A 233 3.45 14.75 2.81
N ASP A 234 3.36 15.64 3.81
CA ASP A 234 3.54 17.09 3.64
C ASP A 234 5.02 17.47 3.86
N GLY A 235 5.90 16.98 2.97
CA GLY A 235 7.35 17.16 3.05
C GLY A 235 8.13 15.84 3.07
N PRO A 236 9.37 15.82 3.61
CA PRO A 236 10.15 14.60 3.78
C PRO A 236 9.61 13.74 4.94
N TYR A 237 9.81 12.43 4.86
CA TYR A 237 9.43 11.51 5.94
C TYR A 237 10.35 11.65 7.16
N GLU A 238 9.81 12.08 8.32
CA GLU A 238 10.55 12.12 9.59
C GLU A 238 10.56 10.73 10.26
N VAL A 239 11.65 9.97 10.10
CA VAL A 239 11.78 8.60 10.62
C VAL A 239 12.87 8.47 11.68
N ASN A 240 12.67 7.58 12.64
CA ASN A 240 13.71 7.26 13.62
C ASN A 240 14.77 6.29 13.04
N ALA A 241 16.02 6.38 13.50
CA ALA A 241 17.15 5.66 12.94
C ALA A 241 17.07 4.11 13.01
N ARG A 242 16.11 3.50 13.73
CA ARG A 242 15.89 2.06 13.65
C ARG A 242 15.38 1.63 12.26
N TRP A 243 14.78 2.53 11.46
CA TRP A 243 14.42 2.27 10.05
C TRP A 243 15.62 1.77 9.23
N LEU A 244 16.78 2.44 9.36
CA LEU A 244 18.02 2.04 8.71
C LEU A 244 18.68 0.81 9.38
N LEU A 245 18.54 0.66 10.70
CA LEU A 245 19.12 -0.47 11.42
C LEU A 245 18.32 -1.77 11.26
N ASP A 246 17.04 -1.71 10.86
CA ASP A 246 16.24 -2.85 10.39
C ASP A 246 16.53 -3.14 8.91
N LEU A 247 16.71 -2.13 8.04
CA LEU A 247 17.20 -2.32 6.67
C LEU A 247 18.52 -3.10 6.63
N ASP A 248 19.47 -2.76 7.51
CA ASP A 248 20.76 -3.45 7.72
C ASP A 248 20.59 -4.91 8.19
N GLU A 249 19.43 -5.24 8.76
CA GLU A 249 19.13 -6.55 9.37
C GLU A 249 18.26 -7.46 8.48
N TYR A 250 17.29 -6.90 7.74
CA TYR A 250 16.43 -7.64 6.81
C TYR A 250 16.89 -7.58 5.35
N ASN A 251 17.83 -6.69 5.01
CA ASN A 251 18.30 -6.40 3.66
C ASN A 251 17.18 -5.95 2.68
N GLU A 252 16.10 -5.37 3.20
CA GLU A 252 14.97 -4.80 2.43
C GLU A 252 14.66 -3.39 2.94
N TRP A 253 14.27 -2.47 2.06
CA TRP A 253 13.83 -1.13 2.48
C TRP A 253 12.53 -1.23 3.28
N MET A 254 12.63 -0.91 4.56
CA MET A 254 11.56 -1.06 5.54
C MET A 254 10.38 -0.12 5.26
N ASN A 255 9.19 -0.55 5.66
CA ASN A 255 7.98 0.28 5.61
C ASN A 255 8.20 1.57 6.42
N VAL A 256 7.74 2.72 5.92
CA VAL A 256 8.13 4.04 6.46
C VAL A 256 7.25 4.44 7.65
N ASP A 257 5.94 4.21 7.53
CA ASP A 257 4.90 4.52 8.53
C ASP A 257 5.18 3.86 9.89
N ASP A 258 5.94 2.75 9.89
CA ASP A 258 6.36 2.03 11.08
C ASP A 258 7.32 2.82 11.99
N TYR A 259 8.12 3.70 11.39
CA TYR A 259 9.24 4.39 12.05
C TYR A 259 9.03 5.89 12.18
N GLU A 260 7.90 6.40 11.67
CA GLU A 260 7.55 7.82 11.65
C GLU A 260 7.53 8.41 13.08
N VAL A 261 8.12 9.59 13.23
CA VAL A 261 8.24 10.29 14.50
C VAL A 261 7.02 11.21 14.68
N GLU A 262 5.81 10.63 14.70
CA GLU A 262 4.56 11.40 14.85
C GLU A 262 4.60 12.32 16.08
N MET A 263 4.82 13.63 15.87
CA MET A 263 4.74 14.65 16.90
C MET A 263 3.46 15.48 16.73
N ASP A 264 2.71 15.69 17.81
CA ASP A 264 1.65 16.69 17.81
C ASP A 264 2.22 18.13 17.85
N ALA A 265 1.37 19.13 17.61
CA ALA A 265 1.74 20.55 17.63
C ALA A 265 2.16 21.08 19.03
N LEU A 266 2.35 20.20 20.02
CA LEU A 266 2.89 20.48 21.35
C LEU A 266 4.18 19.64 21.61
N GLY A 267 4.76 19.03 20.58
CA GLY A 267 6.00 18.24 20.65
C GLY A 267 5.84 16.87 21.33
N ARG A 268 4.62 16.32 21.36
CA ARG A 268 4.33 15.05 22.06
C ARG A 268 4.09 13.93 21.05
N ARG A 269 4.66 12.76 21.31
CA ARG A 269 4.45 11.57 20.48
C ARG A 269 2.98 11.19 20.44
N ARG A 270 2.44 10.94 19.24
CA ARG A 270 1.16 10.25 19.06
C ARG A 270 1.37 8.73 19.04
N SER A 271 0.28 7.99 19.03
CA SER A 271 0.29 6.56 18.67
C SER A 271 -0.06 6.47 17.19
N PRO A 272 0.70 5.73 16.38
CA PRO A 272 0.31 5.47 15.00
C PRO A 272 -1.07 4.86 14.86
N ARG A 273 -1.76 5.20 13.76
CA ARG A 273 -3.05 4.62 13.37
C ARG A 273 -2.89 3.17 12.90
N GLY A 274 -3.99 2.46 12.69
CA GLY A 274 -4.00 1.05 12.28
C GLY A 274 -3.29 0.04 13.21
N LYS A 275 -2.76 0.44 14.37
CA LYS A 275 -1.93 -0.41 15.24
C LYS A 275 -2.77 -1.26 16.20
N TYR A 276 -2.95 -2.53 15.84
CA TYR A 276 -3.71 -3.54 16.61
C TYR A 276 -2.82 -4.70 17.07
N THR A 277 -3.17 -5.34 18.19
CA THR A 277 -2.71 -6.71 18.46
C THR A 277 -3.56 -7.72 17.68
N ILE A 278 -3.07 -8.95 17.52
CA ILE A 278 -3.84 -10.06 16.92
C ILE A 278 -5.16 -10.30 17.68
N GLU A 279 -5.18 -10.14 19.00
CA GLU A 279 -6.40 -10.29 19.81
C GLU A 279 -7.38 -9.13 19.61
N GLU A 280 -6.91 -7.87 19.55
CA GLU A 280 -7.78 -6.71 19.27
C GLU A 280 -8.42 -6.79 17.88
N LEU A 281 -7.66 -7.29 16.88
CA LEU A 281 -8.12 -7.42 15.51
C LEU A 281 -9.21 -8.51 15.38
N LEU A 282 -8.95 -9.70 15.95
CA LEU A 282 -9.89 -10.84 15.96
C LEU A 282 -11.13 -10.61 16.87
N ALA A 283 -11.06 -9.67 17.81
CA ALA A 283 -12.18 -9.35 18.71
C ALA A 283 -13.19 -8.34 18.12
N GLY A 284 -12.99 -7.86 16.89
CA GLY A 284 -13.96 -6.98 16.20
C GLY A 284 -14.15 -5.62 16.88
N VAL A 285 -13.08 -5.03 17.41
CA VAL A 285 -13.18 -3.77 18.18
C VAL A 285 -13.30 -2.55 17.25
N ASP A 286 -14.40 -1.80 17.36
CA ASP A 286 -14.52 -0.45 16.80
C ASP A 286 -13.34 0.44 17.22
N GLY A 287 -12.43 0.74 16.29
CA GLY A 287 -11.27 1.61 16.55
C GLY A 287 -11.66 3.00 17.09
N ASP A 288 -12.80 3.51 16.63
CA ASP A 288 -13.41 4.81 16.98
C ASP A 288 -13.69 5.01 18.49
N LYS A 289 -13.53 3.96 19.31
CA LYS A 289 -13.64 4.02 20.79
C LYS A 289 -12.30 4.26 21.52
N LYS A 290 -11.13 4.20 20.86
CA LYS A 290 -9.83 4.57 21.47
C LYS A 290 -9.67 6.09 21.56
N ASP A 291 -9.82 6.85 20.47
CA ASP A 291 -9.57 8.31 20.48
C ASP A 291 -10.52 9.09 21.39
N LYS A 292 -11.80 8.70 21.44
CA LYS A 292 -12.81 9.31 22.33
C LYS A 292 -12.49 9.13 23.83
N LYS A 293 -11.52 8.30 24.23
CA LYS A 293 -11.03 8.16 25.62
C LYS A 293 -9.98 9.19 26.05
N SER A 294 -9.44 10.01 25.14
CA SER A 294 -8.60 11.17 25.49
C SER A 294 -9.43 12.32 26.11
N GLY A 295 -10.75 12.35 25.88
CA GLY A 295 -11.65 13.41 26.29
C GLY A 295 -11.90 13.49 27.81
N LYS A 296 -11.21 14.43 28.47
CA LYS A 296 -11.50 14.98 29.83
C LYS A 296 -12.03 13.95 30.85
N LYS A 297 -11.16 13.44 31.73
CA LYS A 297 -11.57 12.95 33.06
C LYS A 297 -12.36 14.07 33.77
N ARG A 298 -13.70 13.98 33.76
CA ARG A 298 -14.59 14.91 34.47
C ARG A 298 -14.14 14.94 35.94
N LYS A 299 -13.69 16.10 36.42
CA LYS A 299 -13.43 16.30 37.86
C LYS A 299 -14.70 15.91 38.60
N ARG A 300 -14.64 14.93 39.51
CA ARG A 300 -15.76 14.63 40.41
C ARG A 300 -16.08 15.92 41.17
N SER A 301 -17.29 16.43 41.00
CA SER A 301 -17.83 17.50 41.84
C SER A 301 -17.74 17.06 43.31
N PRO A 302 -17.24 17.91 44.23
CA PRO A 302 -17.15 17.53 45.63
C PRO A 302 -18.55 17.34 46.21
N SER A 303 -18.85 16.12 46.68
CA SER A 303 -20.08 15.86 47.42
C SER A 303 -20.10 16.70 48.70
N PRO A 304 -21.24 17.29 49.11
CA PRO A 304 -21.30 18.20 50.23
C PRO A 304 -20.96 17.51 51.56
N VAL A 305 -20.20 18.20 52.40
CA VAL A 305 -19.75 17.69 53.71
C VAL A 305 -20.90 17.72 54.72
N SER A 306 -21.16 16.60 55.38
CA SER A 306 -22.23 16.46 56.37
C SER A 306 -21.80 16.93 57.77
N GLU A 307 -22.02 18.20 58.07
CA GLU A 307 -21.70 18.77 59.38
C GLU A 307 -22.63 18.28 60.52
N LYS A 308 -22.08 18.31 61.75
CA LYS A 308 -22.71 17.74 62.94
C LYS A 308 -23.65 18.73 63.64
N ARG A 309 -24.88 18.29 63.95
CA ARG A 309 -25.87 19.04 64.75
C ARG A 309 -25.32 19.50 66.11
N LYS A 310 -25.61 20.74 66.54
CA LYS A 310 -25.97 21.05 67.94
C LYS A 310 -26.68 22.42 68.19
N ARG A 311 -27.97 22.30 68.56
CA ARG A 311 -28.74 23.08 69.57
C ARG A 311 -29.15 24.57 69.38
N LYS A 312 -30.49 24.73 69.51
CA LYS A 312 -31.30 25.73 70.28
C LYS A 312 -31.74 27.06 69.61
N GLY A 313 -33.02 27.42 69.88
CA GLY A 313 -33.68 28.69 69.50
C GLY A 313 -34.50 28.57 68.18
N ASN A 314 -35.78 28.18 68.11
CA ASN A 314 -36.96 28.25 69.00
C ASN A 314 -37.78 29.56 68.94
N ARG A 315 -38.58 29.76 67.86
CA ARG A 315 -40.00 30.21 67.93
C ARG A 315 -40.77 30.16 66.58
N ASN A 316 -41.95 29.54 66.66
CA ASN A 316 -43.15 29.53 65.82
C ASN A 316 -43.62 30.90 65.23
N PRO A 317 -44.64 30.94 64.32
CA PRO A 317 -45.12 29.97 63.31
C PRO A 317 -45.37 30.70 61.93
N SER A 318 -46.43 30.59 61.09
CA SER A 318 -47.65 29.76 60.89
C SER A 318 -48.27 30.00 59.49
N ILE A 319 -48.75 28.93 58.79
CA ILE A 319 -49.98 28.88 57.93
C ILE A 319 -49.95 29.78 56.65
N VAL A 320 -50.41 29.39 55.44
CA VAL A 320 -51.78 28.98 55.02
C VAL A 320 -51.80 27.99 53.81
N THR A 321 -52.89 27.21 53.70
CA THR A 321 -53.53 26.58 52.49
C THR A 321 -52.71 26.27 51.22
N LYS A 322 -52.53 25.02 50.76
CA LYS A 322 -53.49 24.01 50.18
C LYS A 322 -53.59 24.05 48.63
N LYS A 323 -53.33 22.86 48.01
CA LYS A 323 -53.86 22.26 46.75
C LYS A 323 -54.80 23.13 45.87
N LYS A 324 -54.74 23.10 44.52
CA LYS A 324 -54.67 21.88 43.66
C LYS A 324 -54.48 22.24 42.15
N SER A 325 -53.88 21.32 41.37
CA SER A 325 -54.18 21.02 39.94
C SER A 325 -53.55 21.84 38.78
N LEU A 326 -53.30 21.09 37.68
CA LEU A 326 -53.19 21.45 36.25
C LEU A 326 -51.93 22.13 35.65
N ARG A 327 -51.39 21.42 34.64
CA ARG A 327 -50.73 21.81 33.37
C ARG A 327 -50.02 23.18 33.21
N GLY A 328 -48.72 23.06 32.95
CA GLY A 328 -47.78 23.85 32.14
C GLY A 328 -46.54 22.94 32.01
N ASP A 329 -45.91 22.65 30.87
CA ASP A 329 -45.75 23.42 29.61
C ASP A 329 -44.90 24.67 29.84
N ASP A 330 -43.59 24.50 29.62
CA ASP A 330 -42.54 25.51 29.56
C ASP A 330 -41.62 25.07 28.41
N GLU A 331 -41.63 25.83 27.31
CA GLU A 331 -40.79 25.59 26.13
C GLU A 331 -39.33 25.96 26.44
N SER A 332 -38.36 25.23 25.89
CA SER A 332 -36.94 25.63 25.94
C SER A 332 -36.58 26.35 24.64
N ASP A 333 -36.29 27.64 24.70
CA ASP A 333 -36.11 28.53 23.55
C ASP A 333 -35.18 27.96 22.44
N ASP A 334 -35.69 27.98 21.20
CA ASP A 334 -34.89 27.74 20.00
C ASP A 334 -34.14 29.02 19.59
N LEU A 335 -32.82 29.00 19.79
CA LEU A 335 -31.93 30.13 19.53
C LEU A 335 -31.57 30.32 18.03
N THR A 336 -32.19 29.59 17.11
CA THR A 336 -31.97 29.73 15.65
C THR A 336 -32.95 30.66 14.94
N LYS A 337 -33.98 31.14 15.65
CA LYS A 337 -35.18 31.79 15.10
C LYS A 337 -34.96 33.10 14.32
N ASP A 338 -33.83 33.79 14.52
CA ASP A 338 -33.50 35.08 13.91
C ASP A 338 -32.39 34.99 12.84
N MET A 339 -32.16 33.82 12.25
CA MET A 339 -31.28 33.66 11.08
C MET A 339 -32.09 33.58 9.77
N GLU A 340 -31.85 34.50 8.84
CA GLU A 340 -32.46 34.48 7.51
C GLU A 340 -31.95 33.28 6.67
N GLU A 341 -32.87 32.58 5.99
CA GLU A 341 -32.51 31.50 5.07
C GLU A 341 -31.85 32.04 3.78
N PRO A 342 -30.74 31.45 3.30
CA PRO A 342 -30.14 31.84 2.03
C PRO A 342 -31.03 31.44 0.85
N SER A 343 -31.29 32.37 -0.08
CA SER A 343 -32.21 32.18 -1.20
C SER A 343 -31.77 31.07 -2.17
N PRO A 344 -32.63 30.08 -2.49
CA PRO A 344 -32.27 28.93 -3.33
C PRO A 344 -32.37 29.22 -4.84
N GLU A 345 -31.60 30.19 -5.35
CA GLU A 345 -31.46 30.44 -6.79
C GLU A 345 -30.05 30.08 -7.31
N PRO A 346 -29.89 29.08 -8.19
CA PRO A 346 -28.61 28.77 -8.81
C PRO A 346 -28.28 29.79 -9.92
N SER A 347 -27.26 30.60 -9.71
CA SER A 347 -26.79 31.63 -10.66
C SER A 347 -26.10 31.02 -11.90
N LEU A 348 -26.90 30.50 -12.83
CA LEU A 348 -26.45 30.00 -14.14
C LEU A 348 -25.99 31.16 -15.05
N GLN A 349 -24.75 31.61 -14.88
CA GLN A 349 -24.15 32.63 -15.73
C GLN A 349 -23.58 32.02 -17.02
N GLU A 350 -24.39 32.02 -18.09
CA GLU A 350 -23.99 31.52 -19.41
C GLU A 350 -22.90 32.42 -20.05
N VAL A 351 -21.67 31.92 -20.11
CA VAL A 351 -20.51 32.67 -20.59
C VAL A 351 -20.55 32.79 -22.12
N HIS A 352 -21.17 33.86 -22.61
CA HIS A 352 -21.18 34.22 -24.03
C HIS A 352 -19.76 34.57 -24.54
N ILE A 353 -19.15 33.65 -25.30
CA ILE A 353 -17.88 33.88 -25.98
C ILE A 353 -18.10 34.73 -27.24
N PRO A 354 -17.49 35.92 -27.38
CA PRO A 354 -17.63 36.74 -28.59
C PRO A 354 -16.91 36.10 -29.79
N LYS A 355 -17.65 35.60 -30.78
CA LYS A 355 -17.09 35.12 -32.05
C LYS A 355 -16.71 36.31 -32.95
N ASN A 356 -15.45 36.74 -32.89
CA ASN A 356 -14.92 37.64 -33.92
C ASN A 356 -14.83 36.88 -35.26
N THR A 357 -15.34 37.47 -36.35
CA THR A 357 -15.59 36.75 -37.60
C THR A 357 -14.70 37.28 -38.72
N ASN A 358 -13.74 36.47 -39.18
CA ASN A 358 -13.07 36.66 -40.47
C ASN A 358 -12.66 35.32 -41.11
N ASN A 359 -13.52 34.90 -42.04
CA ASN A 359 -13.36 34.02 -43.22
C ASN A 359 -11.94 33.62 -43.71
N PRO A 360 -11.82 32.60 -44.59
CA PRO A 360 -12.67 31.38 -44.72
C PRO A 360 -11.92 30.09 -45.14
N ARG A 361 -12.55 28.92 -44.97
CA ARG A 361 -12.86 27.91 -46.03
C ARG A 361 -13.35 26.58 -45.44
N SER A 362 -14.38 26.01 -46.09
CA SER A 362 -14.83 24.59 -46.13
C SER A 362 -14.73 23.68 -44.88
N SER A 363 -15.70 22.81 -44.55
CA SER A 363 -17.12 22.61 -44.89
C SER A 363 -17.48 21.20 -44.39
N LYS A 364 -18.50 21.05 -43.52
CA LYS A 364 -19.37 19.84 -43.33
C LYS A 364 -18.73 18.44 -43.13
N ASP A 365 -19.23 17.53 -42.31
CA ASP A 365 -20.28 17.47 -41.26
C ASP A 365 -19.62 16.70 -40.06
N ASN A 366 -20.02 16.69 -38.79
CA ASN A 366 -21.31 16.81 -38.10
C ASN A 366 -22.27 15.60 -38.21
N GLU A 367 -21.92 14.49 -37.57
CA GLU A 367 -22.86 13.82 -36.64
C GLU A 367 -22.16 12.85 -35.67
N SER A 368 -22.66 12.78 -34.44
CA SER A 368 -22.24 11.79 -33.44
C SER A 368 -23.36 11.53 -32.41
N GLN A 369 -24.23 10.56 -32.70
CA GLN A 369 -25.19 9.98 -31.74
C GLN A 369 -25.18 8.44 -31.80
N PRO A 370 -25.39 7.74 -30.67
CA PRO A 370 -25.51 6.28 -30.63
C PRO A 370 -26.96 5.81 -30.78
N LEU A 371 -27.22 4.89 -31.73
CA LEU A 371 -28.52 4.22 -31.86
C LEU A 371 -28.59 2.93 -31.02
N LYS A 372 -29.78 2.62 -30.50
CA LYS A 372 -30.04 1.44 -29.64
C LYS A 372 -30.76 0.31 -30.39
N GLY A 373 -30.19 -0.89 -30.31
CA GLY A 373 -30.93 -2.16 -30.23
C GLY A 373 -31.39 -2.79 -31.55
N GLY A 374 -31.33 -4.13 -31.59
CA GLY A 374 -31.85 -4.97 -32.67
C GLY A 374 -31.18 -6.34 -32.69
N THR A 375 -31.97 -7.41 -32.57
CA THR A 375 -31.47 -8.81 -32.54
C THR A 375 -32.34 -9.68 -33.44
N LEU A 376 -31.77 -10.30 -34.49
CA LEU A 376 -32.29 -11.54 -35.08
C LEU A 376 -31.26 -12.23 -36.01
N LEU A 377 -31.52 -13.53 -36.25
CA LEU A 377 -31.03 -14.52 -37.23
C LEU A 377 -30.14 -14.04 -38.40
N GLU A 378 -29.17 -14.78 -38.99
CA GLU A 378 -28.82 -16.22 -39.16
C GLU A 378 -28.66 -16.49 -40.68
N LEU A 379 -28.06 -17.64 -41.05
CA LEU A 379 -27.67 -18.14 -42.38
C LEU A 379 -26.30 -17.66 -42.91
N ASP A 380 -25.54 -18.43 -43.71
CA ASP A 380 -25.10 -19.86 -43.69
C ASP A 380 -24.19 -20.08 -44.94
N GLY A 381 -23.38 -21.15 -44.98
CA GLY A 381 -22.89 -21.77 -46.22
C GLY A 381 -21.60 -21.21 -46.85
N ASN A 382 -20.44 -21.76 -46.47
CA ASN A 382 -19.82 -22.89 -47.21
C ASN A 382 -18.36 -23.19 -46.80
N GLU A 383 -17.98 -24.47 -46.93
CA GLU A 383 -16.64 -25.01 -46.69
C GLU A 383 -15.86 -25.26 -48.01
N ILE A 384 -14.82 -26.12 -47.92
CA ILE A 384 -14.07 -26.85 -48.98
C ILE A 384 -12.75 -26.20 -49.43
N ASP A 385 -11.62 -26.92 -49.59
CA ASP A 385 -10.98 -28.07 -48.91
C ASP A 385 -9.52 -28.16 -49.47
N ASP A 386 -8.78 -29.20 -49.08
CA ASP A 386 -7.55 -29.78 -49.64
C ASP A 386 -6.21 -29.08 -49.30
N LYS A 387 -5.22 -29.72 -48.63
CA LYS A 387 -4.52 -31.03 -48.81
C LYS A 387 -3.47 -30.97 -49.96
N VAL A 388 -2.31 -31.65 -49.94
CA VAL A 388 -1.46 -32.36 -48.94
C VAL A 388 -0.09 -32.63 -49.60
N ASN A 389 0.92 -33.16 -48.88
CA ASN A 389 2.18 -33.77 -49.40
C ASN A 389 3.26 -32.82 -49.99
N ALA A 390 4.56 -33.17 -50.03
CA ALA A 390 5.30 -34.26 -49.36
C ALA A 390 6.83 -34.02 -49.30
N ILE A 391 7.46 -34.65 -48.29
CA ILE A 391 8.78 -35.34 -48.29
C ILE A 391 9.93 -34.77 -49.14
N ALA A 392 11.03 -34.39 -48.47
CA ALA A 392 12.40 -34.57 -48.98
C ALA A 392 13.40 -34.78 -47.83
N THR A 393 13.99 -35.97 -47.72
CA THR A 393 15.13 -36.27 -46.83
C THR A 393 16.46 -36.05 -47.56
N PHE A 394 17.47 -35.49 -46.89
CA PHE A 394 18.87 -35.75 -47.27
C PHE A 394 19.81 -35.74 -46.05
N SER A 395 20.89 -36.50 -46.13
CA SER A 395 21.85 -36.77 -45.06
C SER A 395 23.25 -36.20 -45.35
N LEU A 396 24.10 -36.26 -44.30
CA LEU A 396 25.52 -35.91 -44.14
C LEU A 396 25.73 -34.58 -43.37
N SER A 397 26.48 -34.48 -42.26
CA SER A 397 27.63 -35.22 -41.68
C SER A 397 29.02 -34.65 -42.04
N VAL A 398 29.93 -34.74 -41.07
CA VAL A 398 31.37 -34.39 -41.06
C VAL A 398 31.75 -32.93 -40.78
N ALA A 399 32.40 -32.79 -39.61
CA ALA A 399 33.39 -31.81 -39.11
C ALA A 399 33.83 -30.60 -39.95
N LEU A 400 33.94 -29.46 -39.26
CA LEU A 400 35.22 -28.95 -38.76
C LEU A 400 35.06 -28.35 -37.34
#